data_AF-A0A955WV24-F1
#
_entry.id   AF-A0A955WV24-F1
#
_cell.length_a   1.000
_cell.length_b   1.000
_cell.length_c   1.000
_cell.angle_alpha   90.00
_cell.angle_beta   90.00
_cell.angle_gamma   90.00
#
_symmetry.space_group_name_H-M   'P 1'
#
loop_
_entity.id
_entity.type
_entity.pdbx_description
1 polymer ?
#
loop_
_entity_poly.entity_id
_entity_poly.type
_entity_poly.pdbx_seq_one_letter_code
_entity_poly.pdbx_strand_id
1 'polypeptide(L)'
;MRRGLASTLILATGLLTTACGGGPAYVRGSEAPELDNYAMSTGLDKRDLEKLFDENAKSLMESGAMRRWKDASRDGKEPTVAIFPVKNETSEHIDSQLQALLSKFETQLVNSGYVTVISRERQEQLIRELRLQQSAAFDPDKA
;
A
#
# COMPACT_ATOMS: atom_id res chain seq x y z
N MET A 1 -30.91 33.72 -68.33
CA MET A 1 -29.69 34.13 -67.58
C MET A 1 -30.09 34.44 -66.14
N ARG A 2 -29.20 34.11 -65.17
CA ARG A 2 -29.32 34.23 -63.69
C ARG A 2 -29.78 32.92 -63.02
N ARG A 3 -28.86 31.96 -62.82
CA ARG A 3 -27.97 31.80 -61.64
C ARG A 3 -28.83 31.63 -60.38
N GLY A 4 -29.04 30.44 -59.82
CA GLY A 4 -28.09 29.34 -59.60
C GLY A 4 -27.16 29.72 -58.45
N LEU A 5 -27.69 29.93 -57.23
CA LEU A 5 -26.91 30.37 -56.05
C LEU A 5 -27.66 30.19 -54.70
N ALA A 6 -28.63 29.27 -54.60
CA ALA A 6 -29.44 29.11 -53.38
C ALA A 6 -29.21 27.80 -52.60
N SER A 7 -28.36 26.88 -53.07
CA SER A 7 -28.19 25.55 -52.44
C SER A 7 -26.86 25.34 -51.72
N THR A 8 -26.08 26.40 -51.49
CA THR A 8 -24.73 26.31 -50.90
C THR A 8 -24.60 27.10 -49.58
N LEU A 9 -25.67 27.20 -48.79
CA LEU A 9 -25.67 27.93 -47.50
C LEU A 9 -26.19 27.09 -46.33
N ILE A 10 -26.23 25.76 -46.44
CA ILE A 10 -26.69 24.88 -45.35
C ILE A 10 -25.58 23.93 -44.85
N LEU A 11 -24.40 23.91 -45.50
CA LEU A 11 -23.33 22.96 -45.15
C LEU A 11 -22.20 23.55 -44.27
N ALA A 12 -22.33 24.79 -43.78
CA ALA A 12 -21.24 25.48 -43.08
C ALA A 12 -21.42 25.64 -41.56
N THR A 13 -22.54 25.20 -40.97
CA THR A 13 -22.87 25.52 -39.56
C THR A 13 -22.71 24.34 -38.59
N GLY A 14 -22.19 23.19 -39.03
CA GLY A 14 -22.14 21.96 -38.23
C GLY A 14 -20.81 21.63 -37.54
N LEU A 15 -19.73 22.39 -37.76
CA LEU A 15 -18.36 21.91 -37.44
C LEU A 15 -17.58 22.72 -36.38
N LEU A 16 -18.23 23.52 -35.53
CA LEU A 16 -17.51 24.48 -34.66
C LEU A 16 -17.82 24.41 -33.15
N THR A 17 -18.43 23.35 -32.62
CA THR A 17 -18.75 23.27 -31.17
C THR A 17 -18.09 22.13 -30.37
N THR A 18 -17.12 21.40 -30.93
CA THR A 18 -16.39 20.36 -30.18
C THR A 18 -14.99 20.77 -29.69
N ALA A 19 -14.68 22.06 -29.66
CA ALA A 19 -13.39 22.55 -29.17
C ALA A 19 -13.58 23.60 -28.07
N CYS A 20 -13.64 23.14 -26.82
CA CYS A 20 -13.05 23.75 -25.60
C CYS A 20 -13.81 23.27 -24.37
N GLY A 21 -13.21 22.33 -23.65
CA GLY A 21 -13.72 21.87 -22.35
C GLY A 21 -12.90 20.75 -21.70
N GLY A 22 -11.69 20.47 -22.20
CA GLY A 22 -10.73 19.58 -21.54
C GLY A 22 -9.88 20.36 -20.55
N GLY A 23 -10.48 20.79 -19.43
CA GLY A 23 -9.71 21.11 -18.23
C GLY A 23 -9.36 19.81 -17.51
N PRO A 24 -8.21 19.70 -16.82
CA PRO A 24 -7.88 18.49 -16.09
C PRO A 24 -8.98 18.19 -15.07
N ALA A 25 -9.65 17.05 -15.24
CA ALA A 25 -10.65 16.56 -14.30
C ALA A 25 -9.93 16.24 -12.99
N TYR A 26 -10.05 17.12 -12.01
CA TYR A 26 -9.51 16.90 -10.67
C TYR A 26 -10.42 15.91 -9.95
N VAL A 27 -10.10 14.63 -10.03
CA VAL A 27 -10.79 13.59 -9.28
C VAL A 27 -10.17 13.48 -7.89
N ARG A 28 -10.85 14.00 -6.87
CA ARG A 28 -10.49 13.71 -5.47
C ARG A 28 -11.14 12.38 -5.08
N GLY A 29 -10.32 11.37 -4.84
CA GLY A 29 -10.74 10.12 -4.21
C GLY A 29 -11.17 9.00 -5.16
N SER A 30 -10.80 9.04 -6.44
CA SER A 30 -10.92 7.88 -7.33
C SER A 30 -9.54 7.45 -7.82
N GLU A 31 -9.19 6.19 -7.56
CA GLU A 31 -8.03 5.50 -8.15
C GLU A 31 -8.22 5.49 -9.68
N ALA A 32 -7.53 6.38 -10.38
CA ALA A 32 -7.52 6.47 -11.83
C ALA A 32 -6.19 5.90 -12.31
N PRO A 33 -6.14 4.66 -12.83
CA PRO A 33 -4.88 3.99 -13.16
C PRO A 33 -4.00 4.78 -14.12
N GLU A 34 -4.57 5.50 -15.10
CA GLU A 34 -3.79 6.32 -16.04
C GLU A 34 -3.16 7.58 -15.40
N LEU A 35 -3.81 8.16 -14.39
CA LEU A 35 -3.33 9.38 -13.74
C LEU A 35 -2.36 9.08 -12.58
N ASP A 36 -2.57 7.97 -11.87
CA ASP A 36 -1.66 7.48 -10.82
C ASP A 36 -0.34 6.92 -11.38
N ASN A 37 -0.28 6.60 -12.67
CA ASN A 37 0.95 6.17 -13.35
C ASN A 37 1.86 7.33 -13.78
N TYR A 38 1.37 8.57 -13.80
CA TYR A 38 2.08 9.69 -14.46
C TYR A 38 2.85 10.62 -13.52
N ALA A 39 2.84 10.36 -12.21
CA ALA A 39 3.83 10.96 -11.33
C ALA A 39 5.16 10.21 -11.49
N MET A 40 5.89 10.47 -12.58
CA MET A 40 7.32 10.16 -12.69
C MET A 40 8.07 11.04 -11.69
N SER A 41 7.90 10.74 -10.41
CA SER A 41 8.60 11.38 -9.30
C SER A 41 10.07 11.02 -9.40
N THR A 42 10.95 12.00 -9.19
CA THR A 42 12.40 11.75 -9.12
C THR A 42 12.82 11.18 -7.75
N GLY A 43 11.89 11.02 -6.81
CA GLY A 43 12.10 10.40 -5.50
C GLY A 43 11.57 8.96 -5.43
N LEU A 44 11.64 8.32 -4.26
CA LEU A 44 11.07 6.98 -4.05
C LEU A 44 9.54 7.03 -4.08
N ASP A 45 8.93 6.47 -5.13
CA ASP A 45 7.48 6.34 -5.19
C ASP A 45 6.97 5.17 -4.32
N LYS A 46 5.76 5.33 -3.79
CA LYS A 46 5.08 4.33 -2.98
C LYS A 46 4.91 3.00 -3.73
N ARG A 47 4.60 3.05 -5.03
CA ARG A 47 4.37 1.85 -5.84
C ARG A 47 5.64 1.06 -6.09
N ASP A 48 6.75 1.76 -6.27
CA ASP A 48 8.06 1.12 -6.42
C ASP A 48 8.49 0.46 -5.12
N LEU A 49 8.28 1.12 -3.97
CA LEU A 49 8.49 0.51 -2.66
C LEU A 49 7.62 -0.73 -2.43
N GLU A 50 6.32 -0.66 -2.77
CA GLU A 50 5.40 -1.79 -2.70
C GLU A 50 5.88 -2.96 -3.57
N LYS A 51 6.29 -2.68 -4.80
CA LYS A 51 6.78 -3.70 -5.73
C LYS A 51 8.08 -4.34 -5.23
N LEU A 52 9.07 -3.53 -4.83
CA LEU A 52 10.34 -4.03 -4.27
C LEU A 52 10.09 -4.88 -3.03
N PHE A 53 9.16 -4.46 -2.18
CA PHE A 53 8.81 -5.19 -0.99
C PHE A 53 8.13 -6.53 -1.33
N ASP A 54 7.17 -6.53 -2.25
CA ASP A 54 6.45 -7.74 -2.67
C ASP A 54 7.38 -8.75 -3.37
N GLU A 55 8.34 -8.28 -4.18
CA GLU A 55 9.37 -9.13 -4.79
C GLU A 55 10.26 -9.80 -3.74
N ASN A 56 10.70 -9.05 -2.73
CA ASN A 56 11.50 -9.58 -1.63
C ASN A 56 10.70 -10.56 -0.75
N ALA A 57 9.44 -10.24 -0.47
CA ALA A 57 8.54 -11.11 0.30
C ALA A 57 8.32 -12.43 -0.45
N LYS A 58 8.07 -12.37 -1.76
CA LYS A 58 7.94 -13.57 -2.61
C LYS A 58 9.23 -14.39 -2.62
N SER A 59 10.38 -13.73 -2.76
CA SER A 59 11.69 -14.39 -2.69
C SER A 59 11.89 -15.14 -1.36
N LEU A 60 11.49 -14.53 -0.24
CA LEU A 60 11.52 -15.21 1.05
C LEU A 60 10.58 -16.42 1.07
N MET A 61 9.36 -16.29 0.57
CA MET A 61 8.39 -17.40 0.57
C MET A 61 8.86 -18.60 -0.27
N GLU A 62 9.61 -18.33 -1.34
CA GLU A 62 10.21 -19.35 -2.21
C GLU A 62 11.56 -19.87 -1.69
N SER A 63 12.13 -19.21 -0.67
CA SER A 63 13.46 -19.52 -0.15
C SER A 63 13.53 -20.89 0.54
N GLY A 64 14.73 -21.43 0.63
CA GLY A 64 15.01 -22.65 1.40
C GLY A 64 14.71 -22.50 2.91
N ALA A 65 14.76 -21.28 3.46
CA ALA A 65 14.41 -21.02 4.85
C ALA A 65 12.92 -21.26 5.09
N MET A 66 12.06 -20.74 4.21
CA MET A 66 10.61 -20.94 4.30
C MET A 66 10.22 -22.42 4.15
N ARG A 67 10.92 -23.16 3.27
CA ARG A 67 10.74 -24.62 3.16
C ARG A 67 11.03 -25.33 4.47
N ARG A 68 12.13 -24.98 5.15
CA ARG A 68 12.48 -25.55 6.46
C ARG A 68 11.43 -25.22 7.52
N TRP A 69 10.91 -23.98 7.54
CA TRP A 69 9.86 -23.58 8.47
C TRP A 69 8.55 -24.33 8.23
N LYS A 70 8.18 -24.52 6.96
CA LYS A 70 7.03 -25.35 6.58
C LYS A 70 7.17 -26.79 7.04
N ASP A 71 8.34 -27.39 6.87
CA ASP A 71 8.58 -28.77 7.32
C ASP A 71 8.57 -28.87 8.85
N ALA A 72 9.15 -27.90 9.57
CA ALA A 72 9.11 -27.85 11.04
C ALA A 72 7.68 -27.65 11.59
N SER A 73 6.87 -26.83 10.92
CA SER A 73 5.45 -26.63 11.27
C SER A 73 4.64 -27.93 11.13
N ARG A 74 4.92 -28.77 10.13
CA ARG A 74 4.29 -30.10 9.98
C ARG A 74 4.60 -31.04 11.15
N ASP A 75 5.78 -30.92 11.73
CA ASP A 75 6.20 -31.67 12.92
C ASP A 75 5.68 -31.06 14.23
N GLY A 76 4.79 -30.06 14.16
CA GLY A 76 4.22 -29.36 15.31
C GLY A 76 5.16 -28.35 15.98
N LYS A 77 6.28 -28.02 15.33
CA LYS A 77 7.29 -27.07 15.83
C LYS A 77 7.30 -25.82 14.97
N GLU A 78 6.30 -24.96 15.15
CA GLU A 78 6.26 -23.67 14.48
C GLU A 78 7.43 -22.79 14.95
N PRO A 79 8.29 -22.32 14.04
CA PRO A 79 9.37 -21.42 14.41
C PRO A 79 8.82 -20.04 14.76
N THR A 80 9.33 -19.49 15.85
CA THR A 80 9.04 -18.12 16.29
C THR A 80 10.01 -17.16 15.60
N VAL A 81 9.48 -16.22 14.82
CA VAL A 81 10.26 -15.24 14.06
C VAL A 81 9.93 -13.84 14.56
N ALA A 82 10.97 -13.08 14.91
CA ALA A 82 10.86 -11.66 15.23
C ALA A 82 11.17 -10.82 14.00
N ILE A 83 10.28 -9.88 13.70
CA ILE A 83 10.46 -8.93 12.59
C ILE A 83 10.87 -7.59 13.18
N PHE A 84 11.97 -7.05 12.66
CA PHE A 84 12.49 -5.76 13.07
C PHE A 84 12.01 -4.66 12.13
N PRO A 85 11.81 -3.43 12.65
CA PRO A 85 11.44 -2.30 11.82
C PRO A 85 12.53 -2.00 10.78
N VAL A 86 12.11 -1.66 9.57
CA VAL A 86 13.02 -1.24 8.51
C VAL A 86 13.52 0.17 8.83
N LYS A 87 14.83 0.34 8.91
CA LYS A 87 15.45 1.64 9.16
C LYS A 87 15.51 2.43 7.86
N ASN A 88 14.93 3.63 7.87
CA ASN A 88 15.11 4.59 6.79
C ASN A 88 16.48 5.28 6.92
N GLU A 89 17.33 5.11 5.91
CA GLU A 89 18.62 5.79 5.80
C GLU A 89 18.65 6.85 4.69
N THR A 90 17.47 7.16 4.13
CA THR A 90 17.31 8.19 3.10
C THR A 90 16.97 9.54 3.71
N SER A 91 17.10 10.61 2.93
CA SER A 91 16.62 11.94 3.31
C SER A 91 15.11 12.11 3.11
N GLU A 92 14.40 11.10 2.61
CA GLU A 92 12.97 11.16 2.33
C GLU A 92 12.15 10.69 3.54
N HIS A 93 10.99 11.31 3.76
CA HIS A 93 10.08 10.93 4.85
C HIS A 93 9.18 9.76 4.43
N ILE A 94 9.77 8.57 4.39
CA ILE A 94 9.10 7.32 3.98
C ILE A 94 8.80 6.35 5.13
N ASP A 95 9.01 6.77 6.39
CA ASP A 95 8.91 5.90 7.56
C ASP A 95 7.51 5.28 7.74
N SER A 96 6.45 6.03 7.47
CA SER A 96 5.08 5.53 7.61
C SER A 96 4.72 4.52 6.53
N GLN A 97 5.24 4.70 5.31
CA GLN A 97 5.10 3.76 4.21
C GLN A 97 5.86 2.46 4.51
N LEU A 98 7.09 2.55 5.04
CA LEU A 98 7.88 1.40 5.44
C LEU A 98 7.19 0.59 6.57
N GLN A 99 6.62 1.26 7.56
CA GLN A 99 5.83 0.62 8.62
C GLN A 99 4.59 -0.09 8.05
N ALA A 100 3.85 0.56 7.14
CA ALA A 100 2.69 -0.04 6.50
C ALA A 100 3.05 -1.30 5.70
N LEU A 101 4.17 -1.26 4.97
CA LEU A 101 4.68 -2.42 4.22
C LEU A 101 5.11 -3.55 5.16
N LEU A 102 5.76 -3.23 6.28
CA LEU A 102 6.13 -4.22 7.29
C LEU A 102 4.89 -4.90 7.88
N SER A 103 3.84 -4.13 8.18
CA SER A 103 2.57 -4.67 8.68
C SER A 103 1.88 -5.60 7.67
N LYS A 104 1.90 -5.24 6.37
CA LYS A 104 1.43 -6.11 5.29
C LYS A 104 2.21 -7.43 5.26
N PHE A 105 3.52 -7.37 5.44
CA PHE A 105 4.39 -8.56 5.48
C PHE A 105 4.15 -9.45 6.69
N GLU A 106 4.03 -8.86 7.87
CA GLU A 106 3.65 -9.57 9.09
C GLU A 106 2.36 -10.34 8.85
N THR A 107 1.37 -9.67 8.24
CA THR A 107 0.08 -10.27 7.90
C THR A 107 0.23 -11.43 6.93
N GLN A 108 1.06 -11.29 5.89
CA GLN A 108 1.36 -12.38 4.95
C GLN A 108 2.01 -13.58 5.63
N LEU A 109 2.98 -13.35 6.52
CA LEU A 109 3.65 -14.42 7.26
C LEU A 109 2.72 -15.14 8.23
N VAL A 110 1.88 -14.40 8.95
CA VAL A 110 0.86 -14.98 9.83
C VAL A 110 -0.15 -15.79 9.02
N ASN A 111 -0.63 -15.24 7.90
CA ASN A 111 -1.58 -15.93 7.01
C ASN A 111 -0.99 -17.17 6.33
N SER A 112 0.34 -17.28 6.24
CA SER A 112 1.00 -18.48 5.72
C SER A 112 0.78 -19.70 6.63
N GLY A 113 0.55 -19.49 7.94
CA GLY A 113 0.31 -20.55 8.92
C GLY A 113 1.53 -21.41 9.26
N TYR A 114 2.73 -21.04 8.81
CA TYR A 114 3.94 -21.83 9.02
C TYR A 114 4.88 -21.24 10.08
N VAL A 115 4.63 -20.03 10.56
CA VAL A 115 5.50 -19.30 11.48
C VAL A 115 4.68 -18.54 12.51
N THR A 116 5.19 -18.49 13.75
CA THR A 116 4.66 -17.59 14.77
C THR A 116 5.43 -16.26 14.69
N VAL A 117 4.74 -15.18 14.33
CA VAL A 117 5.35 -13.86 14.17
C VAL A 117 5.26 -13.05 15.47
N ILE A 118 6.39 -12.50 15.92
CA ILE A 118 6.45 -11.50 16.98
C ILE A 118 6.74 -10.14 16.35
N SER A 119 5.74 -9.27 16.37
CA SER A 119 5.86 -7.86 15.99
C SER A 119 6.44 -7.05 17.15
N ARG A 120 7.59 -6.40 16.93
CA ARG A 120 8.24 -5.60 17.97
C ARG A 120 7.62 -4.20 18.11
N GLU A 121 7.02 -3.67 17.05
CA GLU A 121 6.42 -2.33 17.05
C GLU A 121 5.26 -2.21 18.03
N ARG A 122 4.45 -3.27 18.13
CA ARG A 122 3.32 -3.33 19.08
C ARG A 122 3.77 -3.53 20.53
N GLN A 123 5.02 -3.93 20.78
CA GLN A 123 5.49 -4.17 22.15
C GLN A 123 5.46 -2.88 22.98
N GLU A 124 5.86 -1.74 22.43
CA GLU A 124 5.86 -0.50 23.21
C GLU A 124 4.45 -0.06 23.60
N GLN A 125 3.49 -0.19 22.68
CA GLN A 125 2.09 0.11 22.96
C GLN A 125 1.50 -0.88 23.97
N LEU A 126 1.72 -2.18 23.79
CA LEU A 126 1.30 -3.22 24.74
C LEU A 126 1.89 -2.98 26.13
N ILE A 127 3.17 -2.60 26.22
CA ILE A 127 3.82 -2.26 27.49
C ILE A 127 3.17 -1.02 28.12
N ARG A 128 2.82 0.00 27.33
CA ARG A 128 2.08 1.17 27.83
C ARG A 128 0.69 0.78 28.33
N GLU A 129 -0.05 -0.03 27.59
CA GLU A 129 -1.38 -0.53 27.98
C GLU A 129 -1.30 -1.41 29.24
N LEU A 130 -0.35 -2.32 29.34
CA LEU A 130 -0.11 -3.14 30.53
C LEU A 130 0.22 -2.28 31.75
N ARG A 131 1.04 -1.24 31.58
CA ARG A 131 1.37 -0.30 32.66
C ARG A 131 0.14 0.49 33.11
N LEU A 132 -0.74 0.88 32.19
CA LEU A 132 -2.00 1.54 32.54
C LEU A 132 -2.94 0.58 33.28
N GLN A 133 -3.06 -0.68 32.84
CA GLN A 133 -3.86 -1.71 33.50
C GLN A 133 -3.32 -2.12 34.88
N GLN A 134 -1.99 -2.18 35.06
CA GLN A 134 -1.34 -2.48 36.35
C GLN A 134 -1.23 -1.27 37.28
N SER A 135 -1.51 -0.06 36.79
CA SER A 135 -1.49 1.13 37.64
C SER A 135 -2.66 1.09 38.62
N ALA A 136 -2.44 1.62 39.83
CA ALA A 136 -3.40 1.62 40.95
C ALA A 136 -4.73 2.37 40.69
N ALA A 137 -4.98 2.82 39.46
CA ALA A 137 -6.23 3.43 39.01
C ALA A 137 -7.30 2.41 38.57
N PHE A 138 -6.93 1.13 38.35
CA PHE A 138 -7.87 0.06 37.98
C PHE A 138 -8.08 -0.90 39.16
N ASP A 139 -9.21 -0.76 39.86
CA ASP A 139 -9.67 -1.66 40.92
C ASP A 139 -10.75 -2.59 40.31
N PRO A 140 -10.43 -3.86 39.98
CA PRO A 140 -11.38 -4.76 39.33
C PRO A 140 -12.58 -5.12 40.23
N ASP A 141 -12.50 -4.87 41.54
CA ASP A 141 -13.59 -5.13 42.48
C ASP A 141 -14.55 -3.92 42.61
N LYS A 142 -14.30 -2.82 41.88
CA LYS A 142 -15.15 -1.61 41.87
C LYS A 142 -15.70 -1.21 40.50
N ALA A 143 -15.59 -2.09 39.50
CA ALA A 143 -16.14 -1.89 38.16
C ALA A 143 -17.58 -2.40 38.01
#